data_AF-A0A9N9XY15-F1
#
_entry.id   AF-A0A9N9XY15-F1
#
_cell.length_a   1.000
_cell.length_b   1.000
_cell.length_c   1.000
_cell.angle_alpha   90.00
_cell.angle_beta   90.00
_cell.angle_gamma   90.00
#
_symmetry.space_group_name_H-M   'P 1'
#
loop_
_entity.id
_entity.type
_entity.pdbx_description
1 polymer ?
#
loop_
_entity_poly.entity_id
_entity_poly.type
_entity_poly.pdbx_seq_one_letter_code
_entity_poly.pdbx_strand_id
1 'polypeptide(L)'
;MVLKDQESVLGDMNKSLREIAGDGKKSPAVETRILDNHLLRITRMEEAAKKANTSIHRLMDLKQKQASLAESWYARAAARDTARQGKTVIVFTVVTILFLPVSFITSVFTIEATVFPRDQDGKIPFEYAMKCIMGIGLGLSLPLIIIAFNVDRIADLFNNFRRESSIPWKKLTTVTVLIAVTVMLSLIILVALIAKGIWNMFISLKEHSTVASISSGYNSF
;
A
#
# COMPACT_ATOMS: atom_id res chain seq x y z
N MET A 1 13.43 -37.92 -40.96
CA MET A 1 13.06 -38.63 -42.21
C MET A 1 13.99 -38.26 -43.36
N VAL A 2 14.32 -36.97 -43.55
CA VAL A 2 15.26 -36.47 -44.58
C VAL A 2 16.66 -37.12 -44.53
N LEU A 3 17.20 -37.43 -43.34
CA LEU A 3 18.56 -38.00 -43.21
C LEU A 3 18.70 -39.42 -43.78
N LYS A 4 17.66 -40.26 -43.66
CA LYS A 4 17.66 -41.62 -44.23
C LYS A 4 17.57 -41.61 -45.76
N ASP A 5 16.85 -40.64 -46.29
CA ASP A 5 16.72 -40.43 -47.74
C ASP A 5 18.07 -39.99 -48.35
N GLN A 6 18.78 -39.09 -47.66
CA GLN A 6 20.12 -38.66 -48.08
C GLN A 6 21.17 -39.78 -48.00
N GLU A 7 21.07 -40.68 -47.02
CA GLU A 7 21.95 -41.86 -46.91
C GLU A 7 21.77 -42.82 -48.09
N SER A 8 20.53 -43.03 -48.54
CA SER A 8 20.22 -43.85 -49.73
C SER A 8 20.78 -43.23 -51.00
N VAL A 9 20.58 -41.92 -51.19
CA VAL A 9 21.07 -41.20 -52.38
C VAL A 9 22.60 -41.20 -52.45
N LEU A 10 23.29 -41.09 -51.29
CA LEU A 10 24.74 -41.23 -51.20
C LEU A 10 25.21 -42.64 -51.55
N GLY A 11 24.46 -43.67 -51.15
CA GLY A 11 24.72 -45.06 -51.51
C GLY A 11 24.58 -45.34 -53.00
N ASP A 12 23.52 -44.84 -53.62
CA ASP A 12 23.26 -45.00 -55.05
C ASP A 12 24.29 -44.26 -55.92
N MET A 13 24.69 -43.06 -55.49
CA MET A 13 25.76 -42.31 -56.15
C MET A 13 27.12 -43.01 -56.02
N ASN A 14 27.47 -43.56 -54.85
CA ASN A 14 28.70 -44.35 -54.71
C ASN A 14 28.70 -45.61 -55.61
N LYS A 15 27.52 -46.17 -55.88
CA LYS A 15 27.34 -47.31 -56.77
C LYS A 15 27.50 -46.93 -58.25
N SER A 16 26.87 -45.84 -58.70
CA SER A 16 27.02 -45.32 -60.07
C SER A 16 28.46 -44.91 -60.38
N LEU A 17 29.12 -44.30 -59.41
CA LEU A 17 30.49 -43.80 -59.48
C LEU A 17 31.51 -44.96 -59.64
N ARG A 18 31.26 -46.10 -58.98
CA ARG A 18 32.01 -47.36 -59.21
C ARG A 18 31.74 -48.00 -60.57
N GLU A 19 30.52 -47.86 -61.08
CA GLU A 19 30.11 -48.39 -62.38
C GLU A 19 30.74 -47.60 -63.54
N ILE A 20 30.79 -46.27 -63.42
CA ILE A 20 31.46 -45.37 -64.38
C ILE A 20 32.99 -45.54 -64.34
N ALA A 21 33.57 -45.80 -63.16
CA ALA A 21 35.02 -46.04 -63.02
C ALA A 21 35.51 -47.35 -63.67
N GLY A 22 34.60 -48.28 -63.99
CA GLY A 22 34.92 -49.55 -64.66
C GLY A 22 35.14 -49.44 -66.17
N ASP A 23 34.71 -48.34 -66.80
CA ASP A 23 34.85 -48.12 -68.25
C ASP A 23 35.81 -46.95 -68.52
N GLY A 24 36.96 -47.26 -69.12
CA GLY A 24 38.10 -46.37 -69.26
C GLY A 24 37.90 -45.22 -70.27
N LYS A 25 37.01 -44.26 -70.00
CA LYS A 25 36.93 -42.98 -70.73
C LYS A 25 36.53 -41.79 -69.84
N LYS A 26 37.51 -40.89 -69.66
CA LYS A 26 37.41 -39.44 -69.41
C LYS A 26 36.33 -38.94 -68.42
N SER A 27 36.84 -38.63 -67.22
CA SER A 27 36.47 -37.51 -66.32
C SER A 27 35.72 -37.84 -65.01
N PRO A 28 36.43 -38.34 -63.98
CA PRO A 28 35.96 -38.34 -62.59
C PRO A 28 35.83 -36.92 -61.98
N ALA A 29 36.19 -35.87 -62.74
CA ALA A 29 36.12 -34.49 -62.29
C ALA A 29 34.70 -33.90 -62.34
N VAL A 30 33.75 -34.49 -63.09
CA VAL A 30 32.38 -33.95 -63.19
C VAL A 30 31.51 -34.39 -62.01
N GLU A 31 31.65 -35.64 -61.56
CA GLU A 31 30.85 -36.23 -60.46
C GLU A 31 31.32 -35.73 -59.08
N THR A 32 32.63 -35.57 -58.89
CA THR A 32 33.20 -34.90 -57.70
C THR A 32 32.73 -33.45 -57.56
N ARG A 33 32.59 -32.70 -58.66
CA ARG A 33 32.05 -31.33 -58.63
C ARG A 33 30.60 -31.26 -58.19
N ILE A 34 29.78 -32.26 -58.50
CA ILE A 34 28.38 -32.31 -58.07
C ILE A 34 28.32 -32.58 -56.56
N LEU A 35 29.10 -33.54 -56.08
CA LEU A 35 29.29 -33.83 -54.66
C LEU A 35 29.80 -32.62 -53.87
N ASP A 36 30.83 -31.94 -54.36
CA ASP A 36 31.39 -30.73 -53.75
C ASP A 36 30.36 -29.61 -53.70
N ASN A 37 29.54 -29.45 -54.75
CA ASN A 37 28.44 -28.49 -54.76
C ASN A 37 27.31 -28.86 -53.78
N HIS A 38 27.01 -30.14 -53.59
CA HIS A 38 26.04 -30.60 -52.60
C HIS A 38 26.56 -30.42 -51.17
N LEU A 39 27.82 -30.76 -50.89
CA LEU A 39 28.48 -30.49 -49.61
C LEU A 39 28.48 -29.00 -49.32
N LEU A 40 28.85 -28.17 -50.29
CA LEU A 40 28.80 -26.72 -50.18
C LEU A 40 27.39 -26.19 -49.88
N ARG A 41 26.34 -26.75 -50.50
CA ARG A 41 24.94 -26.41 -50.20
C ARG A 41 24.55 -26.84 -48.79
N ILE A 42 24.93 -28.03 -48.34
CA ILE A 42 24.63 -28.53 -47.00
C ILE A 42 25.30 -27.64 -45.94
N THR A 43 26.58 -27.29 -46.12
CA THR A 43 27.28 -26.38 -45.20
C THR A 43 26.63 -25.00 -45.17
N ARG A 44 26.21 -24.46 -46.33
CA ARG A 44 25.47 -23.18 -46.38
C ARG A 44 24.10 -23.27 -45.70
N MET A 45 23.40 -24.39 -45.86
CA MET A 45 22.13 -24.65 -45.19
C MET A 45 22.29 -24.80 -43.68
N GLU A 46 23.37 -25.45 -43.22
CA GLU A 46 23.72 -25.56 -41.80
C GLU A 46 24.01 -24.18 -41.20
N GLU A 47 24.79 -23.35 -41.91
CA GLU A 47 25.09 -21.99 -41.46
C GLU A 47 23.81 -21.13 -41.42
N ALA A 48 22.93 -21.26 -42.42
CA ALA A 48 21.64 -20.59 -42.44
C ALA A 48 20.73 -21.06 -41.29
N ALA A 49 20.69 -22.37 -40.99
CA ALA A 49 19.93 -22.93 -39.88
C ALA A 49 20.47 -22.44 -38.53
N LYS A 50 21.79 -22.36 -38.38
CA LYS A 50 22.44 -21.81 -37.18
C LYS A 50 22.11 -20.34 -36.98
N LYS A 51 22.15 -19.53 -38.05
CA LYS A 51 21.72 -18.11 -38.03
C LYS A 51 20.23 -17.95 -37.72
N ALA A 52 19.37 -18.84 -38.24
CA ALA A 52 17.95 -18.84 -37.92
C ALA A 52 17.71 -19.17 -36.44
N ASN A 53 18.40 -20.19 -35.91
CA ASN A 53 18.27 -20.57 -34.51
C ASN A 53 18.70 -19.45 -33.55
N THR A 54 19.83 -18.80 -33.82
CA THR A 54 20.29 -17.66 -33.00
C THR A 54 19.34 -16.48 -33.09
N SER A 55 18.75 -16.23 -34.26
CA SER A 55 17.74 -15.19 -34.43
C SER A 55 16.46 -15.48 -33.65
N ILE A 56 15.98 -16.73 -33.66
CA ILE A 56 14.81 -17.17 -32.88
C ILE A 56 15.06 -16.99 -31.38
N HIS A 57 16.21 -17.45 -30.88
CA HIS A 57 16.58 -17.25 -29.47
C HIS A 57 16.63 -15.77 -29.11
N ARG A 58 17.22 -14.93 -29.96
CA ARG A 58 17.26 -13.48 -29.73
C ARG A 58 15.87 -12.86 -29.71
N LEU A 59 14.96 -13.27 -30.60
CA LEU A 59 13.59 -12.80 -30.61
C LEU A 59 12.82 -13.25 -29.36
N MET A 60 13.05 -14.48 -28.89
CA MET A 60 12.49 -15.00 -27.65
C MET A 60 12.94 -14.16 -26.45
N ASP A 61 14.25 -13.89 -26.35
CA ASP A 61 14.80 -13.03 -25.30
C ASP A 61 14.19 -11.62 -25.35
N LEU A 62 14.04 -11.06 -26.55
CA LEU A 62 13.40 -9.76 -26.73
C LEU A 62 11.92 -9.79 -26.31
N LYS A 63 11.18 -10.86 -26.62
CA LYS A 63 9.78 -11.03 -26.21
C LYS A 63 9.66 -11.21 -24.70
N GLN A 64 10.55 -11.95 -24.07
CA GLN A 64 10.57 -12.11 -22.62
C GLN A 64 10.90 -10.77 -21.94
N LYS A 65 11.87 -10.01 -22.48
CA LYS A 65 12.14 -8.64 -22.02
C LYS A 65 10.94 -7.72 -22.21
N GLN A 66 10.25 -7.80 -23.35
CA GLN A 66 9.04 -7.00 -23.60
C GLN A 66 7.92 -7.37 -22.62
N ALA A 67 7.71 -8.67 -22.36
CA ALA A 67 6.72 -9.14 -21.40
C ALA A 67 7.05 -8.66 -19.99
N SER A 68 8.30 -8.83 -19.55
CA SER A 68 8.79 -8.32 -18.26
C SER A 68 8.66 -6.80 -18.13
N LEU A 69 8.94 -6.06 -19.20
CA LEU A 69 8.71 -4.61 -19.24
C LEU A 69 7.22 -4.29 -19.15
N ALA A 70 6.38 -4.94 -19.94
CA ALA A 70 4.93 -4.74 -19.91
C ALA A 70 4.36 -5.00 -18.51
N GLU A 71 4.73 -6.10 -17.86
CA GLU A 71 4.38 -6.39 -16.47
C GLU A 71 4.83 -5.28 -15.52
N SER A 72 6.06 -4.78 -15.67
CA SER A 72 6.56 -3.65 -14.85
C SER A 72 5.76 -2.36 -15.08
N TRP A 73 5.29 -2.11 -16.31
CA TRP A 73 4.45 -0.96 -16.64
C TRP A 73 3.06 -1.11 -16.02
N TYR A 74 2.44 -2.29 -16.09
CA TYR A 74 1.17 -2.56 -15.42
C TYR A 74 1.28 -2.42 -13.89
N ALA A 75 2.33 -2.97 -13.29
CA ALA A 75 2.60 -2.82 -11.86
C ALA A 75 2.78 -1.34 -11.47
N ARG A 76 3.48 -0.55 -12.28
CA ARG A 76 3.62 0.90 -12.07
C ARG A 76 2.31 1.65 -12.23
N ALA A 77 1.49 1.30 -13.21
CA ALA A 77 0.17 1.91 -13.42
C ALA A 77 -0.75 1.61 -12.22
N ALA A 78 -0.84 0.34 -11.82
CA ALA A 78 -1.58 -0.08 -10.64
C ALA A 78 -1.09 0.64 -9.37
N ALA A 79 0.23 0.75 -9.16
CA ALA A 79 0.77 1.49 -8.01
C ALA A 79 0.40 2.97 -8.03
N ARG A 80 0.37 3.61 -9.20
CA ARG A 80 -0.06 5.02 -9.35
C ARG A 80 -1.54 5.20 -9.03
N ASP A 81 -2.39 4.28 -9.48
CA ASP A 81 -3.82 4.33 -9.21
C ASP A 81 -4.11 4.06 -7.73
N THR A 82 -3.44 3.08 -7.12
CA THR A 82 -3.49 2.83 -5.68
C THR A 82 -3.01 4.04 -4.87
N ALA A 83 -1.94 4.73 -5.30
CA ALA A 83 -1.48 5.93 -4.63
C ALA A 83 -2.52 7.07 -4.68
N ARG A 84 -3.27 7.19 -5.78
CA ARG A 84 -4.39 8.14 -5.89
C ARG A 84 -5.59 7.71 -5.03
N GLN A 85 -5.89 6.42 -5.01
CA GLN A 85 -6.95 5.85 -4.17
C GLN A 85 -6.65 6.07 -2.68
N GLY A 86 -5.39 5.90 -2.26
CA GLY A 86 -4.94 6.16 -0.89
C GLY A 86 -5.22 7.59 -0.42
N LYS A 87 -5.03 8.60 -1.28
CA LYS A 87 -5.40 9.99 -0.95
C LYS A 87 -6.89 10.15 -0.65
N THR A 88 -7.74 9.47 -1.40
CA THR A 88 -9.20 9.52 -1.19
C THR A 88 -9.58 8.88 0.14
N VAL A 89 -8.95 7.77 0.50
CA VAL A 89 -9.15 7.09 1.80
C VAL A 89 -8.75 7.99 2.97
N ILE A 90 -7.65 8.75 2.86
CA ILE A 90 -7.22 9.70 3.90
C ILE A 90 -8.28 10.79 4.10
N VAL A 91 -8.84 11.35 3.03
CA VAL A 91 -9.90 12.38 3.12
C VAL A 91 -11.13 11.82 3.84
N PHE A 92 -11.59 10.62 3.48
CA PHE A 92 -12.71 9.95 4.15
C PHE A 92 -12.43 9.73 5.66
N THR A 93 -11.19 9.36 5.99
CA THR A 93 -10.74 9.14 7.37
C THR A 93 -10.74 10.45 8.17
N VAL A 94 -10.27 11.57 7.60
CA VAL A 94 -10.30 12.90 8.26
C VAL A 94 -11.74 13.33 8.55
N VAL A 95 -12.64 13.16 7.57
CA VAL A 95 -14.07 13.46 7.77
C VAL A 95 -14.65 12.61 8.89
N THR A 96 -14.36 11.31 8.91
CA THR A 96 -14.85 10.39 9.95
C THR A 96 -14.31 10.77 11.34
N ILE A 97 -13.02 11.06 11.48
CA ILE A 97 -12.40 11.45 12.75
C ILE A 97 -13.01 12.74 13.34
N LEU A 98 -13.43 13.67 12.48
CA LEU A 98 -14.16 14.87 12.91
C LEU A 98 -15.60 14.55 13.31
N PHE A 99 -16.28 13.72 12.51
CA PHE A 99 -17.72 13.51 12.67
C PHE A 99 -18.07 12.54 13.79
N LEU A 100 -17.23 11.53 14.05
CA LEU A 100 -17.49 10.47 15.02
C LEU A 100 -17.66 11.00 16.46
N PRO A 101 -16.72 11.80 17.03
CA PRO A 101 -16.88 12.33 18.37
C PRO A 101 -18.04 13.33 18.46
N VAL A 102 -18.23 14.17 17.45
CA VAL A 102 -19.33 15.15 17.42
C VAL A 102 -20.70 14.45 17.39
N SER A 103 -20.84 13.40 16.59
CA SER A 103 -22.08 12.63 16.47
C SER A 103 -22.42 11.90 17.78
N PHE A 104 -21.41 11.32 18.43
CA PHE A 104 -21.59 10.64 19.70
C PHE A 104 -22.05 11.60 20.80
N ILE A 105 -21.38 12.75 20.94
CA ILE A 105 -21.74 13.76 21.94
C ILE A 105 -23.13 14.35 21.68
N THR A 106 -23.49 14.58 20.42
CA THR A 106 -24.84 15.03 20.04
C THR A 106 -25.90 14.00 20.43
N SER A 107 -25.66 12.71 20.18
CA SER A 107 -26.57 11.64 20.58
C SER A 107 -26.73 11.56 22.10
N VAL A 108 -25.66 11.76 22.87
CA VAL A 108 -25.72 11.80 24.33
C VAL A 108 -26.58 12.97 24.84
N PHE A 109 -26.52 14.14 24.18
CA PHE A 109 -27.36 15.28 24.52
C PHE A 109 -28.85 15.12 24.12
N THR A 110 -29.15 14.28 23.13
CA THR A 110 -30.56 14.01 22.75
C THR A 110 -31.29 13.11 23.75
N ILE A 111 -30.56 12.38 24.60
CA ILE A 111 -31.17 11.55 25.64
C ILE A 111 -31.66 12.47 26.75
N GLU A 112 -32.92 12.32 27.15
CA GLU A 112 -33.52 13.06 28.26
C GLU A 112 -32.98 12.56 29.62
N ALA A 113 -31.73 12.88 29.93
CA ALA A 113 -31.14 12.62 31.23
C ALA A 113 -31.37 13.82 32.17
N THR A 114 -31.64 13.55 33.44
CA THR A 114 -31.81 14.56 34.51
C THR A 114 -30.48 15.15 35.01
N VAL A 115 -29.36 14.73 34.41
CA VAL A 115 -27.98 15.06 34.83
C VAL A 115 -27.46 16.34 34.18
N PHE A 116 -28.09 16.82 33.11
CA PHE A 116 -27.66 18.04 32.42
C PHE A 116 -28.28 19.30 33.04
N PRO A 117 -27.53 20.42 33.15
CA PRO A 117 -28.06 21.67 33.68
C PRO A 117 -29.22 22.14 32.80
N ARG A 118 -30.43 22.19 33.36
CA ARG A 118 -31.64 22.66 32.67
C ARG A 118 -31.90 24.12 33.03
N ASP A 119 -32.26 24.90 32.02
CA ASP A 119 -32.82 26.23 32.22
C ASP A 119 -34.24 26.14 32.80
N GLN A 120 -34.83 27.29 33.16
CA GLN A 120 -36.19 27.41 33.73
C GLN A 120 -37.28 26.76 32.83
N ASP A 121 -37.00 26.63 31.53
CA ASP A 121 -37.87 25.98 30.53
C ASP A 121 -37.65 24.46 30.38
N GLY A 122 -36.82 23.83 31.22
CA GLY A 122 -36.55 22.39 31.19
C GLY A 122 -35.66 21.92 30.02
N LYS A 123 -35.07 22.87 29.28
CA LYS A 123 -34.18 22.61 28.13
C LYS A 123 -32.72 22.77 28.51
N ILE A 124 -31.85 22.04 27.81
CA ILE A 124 -30.39 22.16 27.94
C ILE A 124 -29.98 23.48 27.26
N PRO A 125 -29.24 24.39 27.92
CA PRO A 125 -28.84 25.65 27.33
C PRO A 125 -27.92 25.41 26.14
N PHE A 126 -28.27 26.02 24.99
CA PHE A 126 -27.54 25.87 23.72
C PHE A 126 -26.04 26.18 23.87
N GLU A 127 -25.69 27.17 24.69
CA GLU A 127 -24.30 27.56 24.96
C GLU A 127 -23.48 26.43 25.61
N TYR A 128 -24.08 25.66 26.51
CA TYR A 128 -23.41 24.54 27.18
C TYR A 128 -23.16 23.38 26.19
N ALA A 129 -24.18 23.04 25.38
CA ALA A 129 -24.04 22.03 24.34
C ALA A 129 -22.97 22.42 23.31
N MET A 130 -22.95 23.68 22.87
CA MET A 130 -21.98 24.21 21.92
C MET A 130 -20.55 24.14 22.47
N LYS A 131 -20.33 24.57 23.72
CA LYS A 131 -19.01 24.49 24.39
C LYS A 131 -18.53 23.04 24.54
N CYS A 132 -19.42 22.12 24.89
CA CYS A 132 -19.08 20.69 24.99
C CYS A 132 -18.76 20.05 23.64
N ILE A 133 -19.63 20.23 22.63
CA ILE A 133 -19.44 19.66 21.28
C ILE A 133 -18.16 20.20 20.66
N MET A 134 -17.94 21.50 20.73
CA MET A 134 -16.80 22.14 20.11
C MET A 134 -15.50 21.83 20.87
N GLY A 135 -15.52 21.87 22.22
CA GLY A 135 -14.34 21.61 23.04
C GLY A 135 -13.90 20.15 23.03
N ILE A 136 -14.82 19.21 23.30
CA ILE A 136 -14.52 17.77 23.36
C ILE A 136 -14.33 17.21 21.95
N GLY A 137 -15.13 17.65 20.97
CA GLY A 137 -15.00 17.26 19.57
C GLY A 137 -13.66 17.67 18.99
N LEU A 138 -13.29 18.95 19.08
CA LEU A 138 -11.99 19.42 18.59
C LEU A 138 -10.82 18.89 19.42
N GLY A 139 -10.98 18.79 20.74
CA GLY A 139 -9.95 18.28 21.65
C GLY A 139 -9.57 16.84 21.35
N LEU A 140 -10.55 16.00 20.97
CA LEU A 140 -10.28 14.62 20.56
C LEU A 140 -9.83 14.53 19.09
N SER A 141 -10.39 15.34 18.19
CA SER A 141 -10.09 15.22 16.75
C SER A 141 -8.71 15.76 16.37
N LEU A 142 -8.23 16.85 16.99
CA LEU A 142 -6.91 17.44 16.68
C LEU A 142 -5.75 16.44 16.76
N PRO A 143 -5.54 15.73 17.89
CA PRO A 143 -4.43 14.78 18.00
C PRO A 143 -4.56 13.64 16.99
N LEU A 144 -5.78 13.17 16.72
CA LEU A 144 -6.02 12.12 15.73
C LEU A 144 -5.70 12.58 14.30
N ILE A 145 -6.01 13.83 13.95
CA ILE A 145 -5.65 14.42 12.65
C ILE A 145 -4.14 14.52 12.50
N ILE A 146 -3.43 14.96 13.54
CA ILE A 146 -1.96 15.02 13.54
C ILE A 146 -1.36 13.62 13.29
N ILE A 147 -1.92 12.59 13.92
CA ILE A 147 -1.50 11.20 13.70
C ILE A 147 -1.79 10.75 12.27
N ALA A 148 -2.98 11.06 11.73
CA ALA A 148 -3.38 10.67 10.38
C ALA A 148 -2.48 11.27 9.28
N PHE A 149 -2.07 12.53 9.41
CA PHE A 149 -1.13 13.16 8.47
C PHE A 149 0.30 12.65 8.59
N ASN A 150 0.69 12.14 9.77
CA ASN A 150 1.99 11.56 10.00
C ASN A 150 2.01 10.03 9.83
N VAL A 151 0.95 9.43 9.26
CA VAL A 151 0.83 7.97 9.18
C VAL A 151 1.99 7.34 8.41
N ASP A 152 2.46 7.97 7.33
CA ASP A 152 3.60 7.49 6.55
C ASP A 152 4.90 7.54 7.37
N ARG A 153 5.13 8.65 8.11
CA ARG A 153 6.28 8.79 9.01
C ARG A 153 6.24 7.80 10.16
N ILE A 154 5.06 7.54 10.72
CA ILE A 154 4.85 6.57 11.80
C ILE A 154 5.02 5.14 11.27
N ALA A 155 4.54 4.85 10.06
CA ALA A 155 4.71 3.55 9.41
C ALA A 155 6.18 3.28 9.09
N ASP A 156 6.92 4.28 8.62
CA ASP A 156 8.36 4.18 8.39
C ASP A 156 9.12 4.01 9.70
N LEU A 157 8.77 4.78 10.74
CA LEU A 157 9.37 4.67 12.07
C LEU A 157 9.08 3.30 12.71
N PHE A 158 7.86 2.78 12.52
CA PHE A 158 7.45 1.44 12.98
C PHE A 158 8.14 0.32 12.20
N ASN A 159 8.29 0.45 10.88
CA ASN A 159 9.02 -0.51 10.06
C ASN A 159 10.51 -0.50 10.40
N ASN A 160 11.11 0.67 10.65
CA ASN A 160 12.50 0.77 11.06
C ASN A 160 12.70 0.22 12.49
N PHE A 161 11.77 0.50 13.41
CA PHE A 161 11.77 -0.07 14.76
C PHE A 161 11.57 -1.60 14.75
N ARG A 162 10.71 -2.12 13.88
CA ARG A 162 10.50 -3.56 13.67
C ARG A 162 11.72 -4.25 13.06
N ARG A 163 12.49 -3.54 12.23
CA ARG A 163 13.72 -4.05 11.60
C ARG A 163 14.94 -3.99 12.53
N GLU A 164 14.99 -2.99 13.42
CA GLU A 164 16.05 -2.76 14.42
C GLU A 164 15.77 -3.50 15.77
N SER A 165 14.60 -4.11 15.93
CA SER A 165 14.24 -4.84 17.15
C SER A 165 14.84 -6.25 17.15
N SER A 166 16.14 -6.36 17.44
CA SER A 166 16.78 -7.57 18.00
C SER A 166 16.49 -7.74 19.51
N ILE A 167 15.54 -6.97 20.03
CA ILE A 167 15.16 -6.92 21.43
C ILE A 167 14.50 -8.26 21.79
N PRO A 168 15.00 -9.00 22.81
CA PRO A 168 14.37 -10.24 23.23
C PRO A 168 12.90 -9.95 23.59
N TRP A 169 11.97 -10.78 23.10
CA TRP A 169 10.52 -10.58 23.22
C TRP A 169 10.03 -10.22 24.64
N LYS A 170 10.79 -10.59 25.68
CA LYS A 170 10.55 -10.24 27.08
C LYS A 170 10.83 -8.77 27.45
N LYS A 171 11.71 -8.07 26.74
CA LYS A 171 11.99 -6.62 26.92
C LYS A 171 11.04 -5.75 26.11
N LEU A 172 10.47 -6.25 25.01
CA LEU A 172 9.51 -5.50 24.21
C LEU A 172 8.19 -5.30 24.98
N THR A 173 7.70 -6.33 25.68
CA THR A 173 6.48 -6.22 26.48
C THR A 173 6.62 -5.26 27.65
N THR A 174 7.79 -5.14 28.28
CA THR A 174 7.97 -4.21 29.40
C THR A 174 8.02 -2.76 28.93
N VAL A 175 8.69 -2.47 27.80
CA VAL A 175 8.78 -1.10 27.27
C VAL A 175 7.44 -0.64 26.68
N THR A 176 6.70 -1.51 25.97
CA THR A 176 5.37 -1.16 25.44
C THR A 176 4.36 -0.91 26.57
N VAL A 177 4.39 -1.71 27.64
CA VAL A 177 3.55 -1.49 28.83
C VAL A 177 3.93 -0.17 29.51
N LEU A 178 5.22 0.16 29.63
CA LEU A 178 5.65 1.39 30.29
C LEU A 178 5.23 2.65 29.51
N ILE A 179 5.33 2.62 28.18
CA ILE A 179 4.83 3.70 27.30
C ILE A 179 3.30 3.79 27.38
N ALA A 180 2.59 2.66 27.37
CA ALA A 180 1.14 2.66 27.52
C ALA A 180 0.70 3.21 28.88
N VAL A 181 1.44 2.91 29.96
CA VAL A 181 1.18 3.44 31.30
C VAL A 181 1.45 4.93 31.38
N THR A 182 2.53 5.43 30.78
CA THR A 182 2.81 6.89 30.79
C THR A 182 1.78 7.67 29.96
N VAL A 183 1.33 7.12 28.83
CA VAL A 183 0.25 7.70 28.02
C VAL A 183 -1.10 7.62 28.75
N MET A 184 -1.40 6.51 29.43
CA MET A 184 -2.62 6.39 30.25
C MET A 184 -2.61 7.40 31.41
N LEU A 185 -1.47 7.54 32.10
CA LEU A 185 -1.33 8.51 33.18
C LEU A 185 -1.49 9.95 32.68
N SER A 186 -0.90 10.30 31.54
CA SER A 186 -1.07 11.64 30.97
C SER A 186 -2.52 11.91 30.54
N LEU A 187 -3.23 10.89 30.03
CA LEU A 187 -4.64 10.99 29.68
C LEU A 187 -5.55 11.12 30.91
N ILE A 188 -5.28 10.35 31.96
CA ILE A 188 -6.00 10.43 33.25
C ILE A 188 -5.82 11.82 33.87
N ILE A 189 -4.60 12.37 33.84
CA ILE A 189 -4.31 13.72 34.33
C ILE A 189 -5.05 14.77 33.49
N LEU A 190 -5.09 14.63 32.17
CA LEU A 190 -5.85 15.52 31.29
C LEU A 190 -7.35 15.52 31.62
N VAL A 191 -7.95 14.33 31.81
CA VAL A 191 -9.36 14.19 32.20
C VAL A 191 -9.61 14.82 33.57
N ALA A 192 -8.71 14.61 34.53
CA ALA A 192 -8.82 15.22 35.87
C ALA A 192 -8.72 16.76 35.83
N LEU A 193 -7.89 17.33 34.95
CA LEU A 193 -7.80 18.78 34.76
C LEU A 193 -9.09 19.36 34.16
N ILE A 194 -9.71 18.65 33.21
CA ILE A 194 -11.00 19.04 32.64
C ILE A 194 -12.09 18.98 33.72
N ALA A 195 -12.15 17.88 34.49
CA ALA A 195 -13.11 17.73 35.59
C ALA A 195 -12.92 18.80 36.68
N LYS A 196 -11.66 19.11 37.04
CA LYS A 196 -11.34 20.18 37.98
C LYS A 196 -11.70 21.56 37.43
N GLY A 197 -11.48 21.80 36.13
CA GLY A 197 -11.92 23.02 35.45
C GLY A 197 -13.43 23.20 35.51
N ILE A 198 -14.19 22.13 35.28
CA ILE A 198 -15.65 22.11 35.40
C ILE A 198 -16.10 22.36 36.84
N TRP A 199 -15.48 21.70 37.82
CA TRP A 199 -15.79 21.89 39.24
C TRP A 199 -15.53 23.33 39.70
N ASN A 200 -14.40 23.92 39.28
CA ASN A 200 -14.04 25.29 39.61
C ASN A 200 -15.01 26.30 38.97
N MET A 201 -15.45 26.03 37.73
CA MET A 201 -16.48 26.83 37.06
C MET A 201 -17.84 26.70 37.74
N PHE A 202 -18.21 25.50 38.22
CA PHE A 202 -19.46 25.27 38.94
C PHE A 202 -19.50 25.96 40.31
N ILE A 203 -18.38 25.99 41.05
CA ILE A 203 -18.29 26.74 42.30
C ILE A 203 -18.39 28.25 42.04
N SER A 204 -17.70 28.76 41.02
CA SER A 204 -17.77 30.19 40.68
C SER A 204 -19.18 30.64 40.27
N LEU A 205 -19.95 29.76 39.61
CA LEU A 205 -21.36 29.99 39.30
C LEU A 205 -22.26 29.98 40.54
N LYS A 206 -22.00 29.09 41.50
CA LYS A 206 -22.75 29.05 42.77
C LYS A 206 -22.55 30.33 43.57
N GLU A 207 -21.32 30.84 43.65
CA GLU A 207 -20.98 32.09 44.33
C GLU A 207 -21.71 33.30 43.73
N HIS A 208 -21.75 33.43 42.40
CA HIS A 208 -22.47 34.54 41.74
C HIS A 208 -24.00 34.46 41.91
N SER A 209 -24.57 33.24 41.94
CA SER A 209 -26.01 33.06 42.16
C SER A 209 -26.44 33.41 43.60
N THR A 210 -25.61 33.11 44.61
CA THR A 210 -25.91 33.46 46.01
C THR A 210 -25.81 34.95 46.26
N VAL A 211 -24.82 35.63 45.66
CA VAL A 211 -24.68 37.10 45.80
C VAL A 211 -25.81 37.85 45.08
N ALA A 212 -26.29 37.34 43.95
CA ALA A 212 -27.46 37.92 43.25
C ALA A 212 -28.78 37.74 44.04
N SER A 213 -28.99 36.59 44.69
CA SER A 213 -30.16 36.37 45.55
C SER A 213 -30.16 37.21 46.83
N ILE A 214 -28.98 37.53 47.39
CA ILE A 214 -28.87 38.38 48.57
C ILE A 214 -29.10 39.85 48.18
N SER A 215 -28.58 40.32 47.05
CA SER A 215 -28.82 41.70 46.58
C SER A 215 -30.28 41.95 46.16
N SER A 216 -31.00 40.95 45.64
CA SER A 216 -32.41 41.09 45.25
C SER A 216 -33.37 41.10 46.46
N GLY A 217 -32.98 40.50 47.59
CA GLY A 217 -33.80 40.49 48.81
C GLY A 217 -33.84 41.83 49.56
N TYR A 218 -32.87 42.71 49.33
CA TYR A 218 -32.80 44.03 49.99
C TYR A 218 -33.52 45.16 49.23
N ASN A 219 -33.90 44.97 47.97
CA ASN A 219 -34.55 45.99 47.15
C ASN A 219 -36.09 45.83 47.07
N SER A 220 -36.71 45.12 48.04
CA SER A 220 -38.18 44.91 48.08
C SER A 220 -38.86 45.38 49.39
N PHE A 221 -38.26 46.35 50.08
CA PHE A 221 -38.91 47.08 51.18
C PHE A 221 -39.07 48.56 50.81
#